data_AF-A0A075TSE5-F1
#
_entry.id   AF-A0A075TSE5-F1
#
_cell.length_a   1.000
_cell.length_b   1.000
_cell.length_c   1.000
_cell.angle_alpha   90.00
_cell.angle_beta   90.00
_cell.angle_gamma   90.00
#
_symmetry.space_group_name_H-M   'P 1'
#
loop_
_entity.id
_entity.type
_entity.pdbx_description
1 polymer ?
#
loop_
_entity_poly.entity_id
_entity_poly.type
_entity_poly.pdbx_seq_one_letter_code
_entity_poly.pdbx_strand_id
1 'polypeptide(L)'
;TVEEFHAQPVEEHVKDLSGQAFVDYINEHQSFYRAEYSPETEAFVKARIMDSKYLVEPKKEEVLKDVYGNDPPESFDARTHWPECRSIGTIRDQSSCGSCWAVSSAEAMSDEICVQSNSTIRVMISDSDILSCCGVSCGYGCQGGWPIEAYKWMQRDGVVTGGKYRQKKVCKPYAFYPCGHHQNDPYYGPCPGRLWPTPKCRKTCQRKYNKSYQEDKHFATRAYYLPNNERSIRQEIYKNG
;
A
#
# COMPACT_ATOMS: atom_id res chain seq x y z
N THR A 1 2.52 19.02 -24.00
CA THR A 1 3.00 17.69 -23.58
C THR A 1 3.31 17.71 -22.09
N VAL A 2 3.60 16.56 -21.47
CA VAL A 2 4.04 16.52 -20.06
C VAL A 2 5.34 17.32 -19.87
N GLU A 3 6.25 17.26 -20.84
CA GLU A 3 7.51 18.02 -20.85
C GLU A 3 7.28 19.53 -20.89
N GLU A 4 6.35 19.99 -21.76
CA GLU A 4 5.96 21.40 -21.82
C GLU A 4 5.36 21.88 -20.50
N PHE A 5 4.54 21.05 -19.84
CA PHE A 5 3.98 21.37 -18.52
C PHE A 5 5.06 21.45 -17.44
N HIS A 6 6.01 20.51 -17.41
CA HIS A 6 7.14 20.56 -16.47
C HIS A 6 8.07 21.75 -16.68
N ALA A 7 8.14 22.30 -17.89
CA ALA A 7 8.95 23.47 -18.20
C ALA A 7 8.30 24.78 -17.75
N GLN A 8 7.01 24.78 -17.39
CA GLN A 8 6.32 25.99 -16.93
C GLN A 8 6.80 26.40 -15.53
N PRO A 9 7.11 27.69 -15.30
CA PRO A 9 7.49 28.17 -13.97
C PRO A 9 6.30 28.05 -13.02
N VAL A 10 6.54 27.54 -11.82
CA VAL A 10 5.52 27.56 -10.75
C VAL A 10 5.44 28.96 -10.19
N GLU A 11 4.29 29.62 -10.36
CA GLU A 11 4.07 30.96 -9.83
C GLU A 11 4.10 30.95 -8.29
N GLU A 12 4.77 31.93 -7.68
CA GLU A 12 5.04 31.92 -6.24
C GLU A 12 3.77 31.98 -5.39
N HIS A 13 2.74 32.67 -5.88
CA HIS A 13 1.43 32.80 -5.23
C HIS A 13 0.66 31.47 -5.10
N VAL A 14 1.01 30.47 -5.91
CA VAL A 14 0.34 29.14 -5.91
C VAL A 14 0.57 28.42 -4.60
N LYS A 15 1.68 28.69 -3.90
CA LYS A 15 2.02 28.09 -2.60
C LYS A 15 1.01 28.44 -1.50
N ASP A 16 0.29 29.55 -1.67
CA ASP A 16 -0.68 30.04 -0.70
C ASP A 16 -2.13 29.64 -1.06
N LEU A 17 -2.35 29.06 -2.24
CA LEU A 17 -3.68 28.60 -2.66
C LEU A 17 -4.10 27.35 -1.87
N SER A 18 -5.37 27.30 -1.49
CA SER A 18 -5.97 26.13 -0.83
C SER A 18 -7.45 26.00 -1.20
N GLY A 19 -8.03 24.85 -0.84
CA GLY A 19 -9.44 24.56 -1.08
C GLY A 19 -9.86 24.70 -2.55
N GLN A 20 -11.00 25.34 -2.78
CA GLN A 20 -11.55 25.53 -4.12
C GLN A 20 -10.62 26.34 -5.03
N ALA A 21 -9.98 27.40 -4.52
CA ALA A 21 -9.11 28.25 -5.34
C ALA A 21 -7.90 27.47 -5.91
N PHE A 22 -7.37 26.52 -5.15
CA PHE A 22 -6.30 25.64 -5.63
C PHE A 22 -6.80 24.63 -6.67
N VAL A 23 -8.00 24.10 -6.48
CA VAL A 23 -8.64 23.20 -7.46
C VAL A 23 -8.94 23.91 -8.78
N ASP A 24 -9.42 25.16 -8.73
CA ASP A 24 -9.68 25.97 -9.92
C ASP A 24 -8.37 26.22 -10.69
N TYR A 25 -7.31 26.62 -9.99
CA TYR A 25 -5.97 26.77 -10.57
C TYR A 25 -5.50 25.48 -11.26
N ILE A 26 -5.61 24.32 -10.61
CA ILE A 26 -5.21 23.02 -11.20
C ILE A 26 -5.99 22.73 -12.49
N ASN A 27 -7.30 22.99 -12.51
CA ASN A 27 -8.15 22.71 -13.66
C ASN A 27 -7.93 23.70 -14.82
N GLU A 28 -7.45 24.91 -14.53
CA GLU A 28 -7.11 25.91 -15.55
C GLU A 28 -5.72 25.68 -16.18
N HIS A 29 -4.77 25.14 -15.42
CA HIS A 29 -3.35 25.07 -15.84
C HIS A 29 -2.93 23.71 -16.39
N GLN A 30 -3.76 22.67 -16.28
CA GLN A 30 -3.53 21.38 -16.92
C GLN A 30 -4.82 20.68 -17.32
N SER A 31 -4.75 19.80 -18.32
CA SER A 31 -5.90 19.04 -18.84
C SER A 31 -5.75 17.51 -18.72
N PHE A 32 -4.75 17.03 -17.97
CA PHE A 32 -4.45 15.61 -17.79
C PHE A 32 -5.44 14.92 -16.84
N TYR A 33 -5.97 15.65 -15.87
CA TYR A 33 -7.00 15.18 -14.94
C TYR A 33 -7.89 16.35 -14.50
N ARG A 34 -9.06 16.03 -13.92
CA ARG A 34 -9.97 17.01 -13.32
C ARG A 34 -9.96 16.86 -11.81
N ALA A 35 -9.67 17.94 -11.11
CA ALA A 35 -9.72 18.02 -9.65
C ALA A 35 -11.11 18.51 -9.17
N GLU A 36 -11.53 18.02 -8.00
CA GLU A 36 -12.75 18.45 -7.32
C GLU A 36 -12.43 18.69 -5.84
N TYR A 37 -12.93 19.79 -5.27
CA TYR A 37 -12.73 20.11 -3.86
C TYR A 37 -13.87 19.58 -3.01
N SER A 38 -13.53 18.95 -1.89
CA SER A 38 -14.46 18.53 -0.85
C SER A 38 -13.80 18.76 0.51
N PRO A 39 -14.33 19.64 1.38
CA PRO A 39 -13.74 19.91 2.69
C PRO A 39 -13.81 18.67 3.61
N GLU A 40 -14.85 17.85 3.47
CA GLU A 40 -14.96 16.58 4.18
C GLU A 40 -13.86 15.61 3.74
N THR A 41 -13.60 15.52 2.44
CA THR A 41 -12.53 14.66 1.89
C THR A 41 -11.16 15.17 2.30
N GLU A 42 -10.92 16.49 2.26
CA GLU A 42 -9.66 17.09 2.70
C GLU A 42 -9.39 16.75 4.17
N ALA A 43 -10.35 16.98 5.06
CA ALA A 43 -10.23 16.65 6.47
C ALA A 43 -10.02 15.14 6.70
N PHE A 44 -10.76 14.31 5.95
CA PHE A 44 -10.63 12.86 6.00
C PHE A 44 -9.22 12.38 5.60
N VAL A 45 -8.69 12.91 4.49
CA VAL A 45 -7.39 12.51 3.93
C VAL A 45 -6.24 13.04 4.79
N LYS A 46 -6.26 14.33 5.19
CA LYS A 46 -5.23 14.92 6.07
C LYS A 46 -5.06 14.16 7.39
N ALA A 47 -6.14 13.63 7.94
CA ALA A 47 -6.09 12.83 9.17
C ALA A 47 -5.45 11.44 8.99
N ARG A 48 -5.24 10.97 7.74
CA ARG A 48 -4.82 9.59 7.41
C ARG A 48 -3.55 9.51 6.58
N ILE A 49 -3.14 10.60 5.93
CA ILE A 49 -1.86 10.69 5.23
C ILE A 49 -0.74 10.47 6.24
N MET A 50 0.23 9.65 5.84
CA MET A 50 1.43 9.40 6.61
C MET A 50 2.37 10.61 6.53
N ASP A 51 3.05 10.90 7.64
CA ASP A 51 4.01 11.99 7.75
C ASP A 51 5.18 11.82 6.76
N SER A 52 5.66 12.91 6.17
CA SER A 52 6.73 12.89 5.17
C SER A 52 8.06 12.35 5.72
N LYS A 53 8.27 12.32 7.04
CA LYS A 53 9.46 11.69 7.66
C LYS A 53 9.62 10.19 7.35
N TYR A 54 8.55 9.52 6.90
CA TYR A 54 8.59 8.12 6.49
C TYR A 54 9.00 7.95 5.01
N LEU A 55 9.15 9.04 4.27
CA LEU A 55 9.82 9.04 2.97
C LEU A 55 11.33 8.96 3.21
N VAL A 56 11.92 7.82 2.87
CA VAL A 56 13.35 7.58 3.07
C VAL A 56 14.01 7.43 1.72
N GLU A 57 15.06 8.20 1.49
CA GLU A 57 15.96 7.98 0.36
C GLU A 57 16.86 6.78 0.68
N PRO A 58 16.82 5.72 -0.13
CA PRO A 58 17.63 4.53 0.11
C PRO A 58 19.11 4.82 -0.09
N LYS A 59 19.97 4.12 0.66
CA LYS A 59 21.41 4.16 0.40
C LYS A 59 21.69 3.49 -0.96
N LYS A 60 22.68 4.01 -1.69
CA LYS A 60 23.02 3.52 -3.04
C LYS A 60 23.30 2.01 -3.08
N GLU A 61 23.82 1.45 -2.00
CA GLU A 61 24.15 0.03 -1.90
C GLU A 61 22.92 -0.87 -1.68
N GLU A 62 21.80 -0.31 -1.22
CA GLU A 62 20.53 -1.02 -0.99
C GLU A 62 19.63 -1.04 -2.25
N VAL A 63 19.97 -0.20 -3.24
CA VAL A 63 19.27 -0.11 -4.52
C VAL A 63 19.80 -1.19 -5.47
N LEU A 64 18.90 -1.93 -6.11
CA LEU A 64 19.29 -2.87 -7.15
C LEU A 64 20.04 -2.15 -8.28
N LYS A 65 21.06 -2.81 -8.81
CA LYS A 65 21.65 -2.38 -10.08
C LYS A 65 20.59 -2.56 -11.18
N ASP A 66 20.60 -1.66 -12.16
CA ASP A 66 19.65 -1.68 -13.26
C ASP A 66 19.53 -3.08 -13.88
N VAL A 67 18.28 -3.45 -14.17
CA VAL A 67 17.95 -4.75 -14.75
C VAL A 67 18.22 -4.67 -16.26
N TYR A 68 19.05 -5.58 -16.77
CA TYR A 68 19.31 -5.71 -18.20
C TYR A 68 18.31 -6.69 -18.82
N GLY A 69 17.68 -6.31 -19.94
CA GLY A 69 16.72 -7.15 -20.66
C GLY A 69 15.98 -6.40 -21.76
N ASN A 70 15.05 -7.11 -22.44
CA ASN A 70 14.14 -6.50 -23.40
C ASN A 70 13.22 -5.48 -22.72
N ASP A 71 12.76 -4.51 -23.50
CA ASP A 71 11.83 -3.50 -22.99
C ASP A 71 10.46 -4.11 -22.69
N PRO A 72 9.84 -3.72 -21.57
CA PRO A 72 8.48 -4.12 -21.27
C PRO A 72 7.51 -3.49 -22.30
N PRO A 73 6.30 -4.03 -22.47
CA PRO A 73 5.33 -3.48 -23.41
C PRO A 73 5.01 -2.01 -23.10
N GLU A 74 4.58 -1.27 -24.12
CA GLU A 74 4.20 0.14 -24.01
C GLU A 74 3.06 0.35 -23.00
N SER A 75 2.11 -0.59 -22.96
CA SER A 75 1.04 -0.63 -21.97
C SER A 75 1.03 -1.98 -21.27
N PHE A 76 0.80 -1.95 -19.96
CA PHE A 76 0.75 -3.12 -19.11
C PHE A 76 -0.30 -2.95 -18.01
N ASP A 77 -1.09 -3.99 -17.77
CA ASP A 77 -2.00 -4.07 -16.65
C ASP A 77 -1.87 -5.45 -15.99
N ALA A 78 -1.34 -5.47 -14.77
CA ALA A 78 -1.12 -6.70 -14.00
C ALA A 78 -2.40 -7.52 -13.82
N ARG A 79 -3.58 -6.87 -13.78
CA ARG A 79 -4.87 -7.54 -13.59
C ARG A 79 -5.28 -8.36 -14.80
N THR A 80 -4.92 -7.90 -16.00
CA THR A 80 -5.20 -8.62 -17.25
C THR A 80 -4.11 -9.63 -17.58
N HIS A 81 -2.86 -9.33 -17.19
CA HIS A 81 -1.72 -10.22 -17.40
C HIS A 81 -1.74 -11.44 -16.47
N TRP A 82 -2.14 -11.27 -15.20
CA TRP A 82 -2.29 -12.35 -14.22
C TRP A 82 -3.72 -12.47 -13.67
N PRO A 83 -4.70 -12.88 -14.50
CA PRO A 83 -6.11 -12.89 -14.12
C PRO A 83 -6.44 -13.88 -12.98
N GLU A 84 -5.60 -14.91 -12.79
CA GLU A 84 -5.73 -15.88 -11.71
C GLU A 84 -5.35 -15.29 -10.33
N CYS A 85 -4.55 -14.22 -10.32
CA CYS A 85 -4.09 -13.50 -9.15
C CYS A 85 -5.07 -12.39 -8.76
N ARG A 86 -6.22 -12.81 -8.23
CA ARG A 86 -7.32 -11.89 -7.86
C ARG A 86 -6.94 -10.82 -6.81
N SER A 87 -5.85 -11.03 -6.07
CA SER A 87 -5.33 -10.05 -5.12
C SER A 87 -4.99 -8.72 -5.80
N ILE A 88 -4.50 -8.74 -7.05
CA ILE A 88 -4.08 -7.55 -7.81
C ILE A 88 -5.26 -6.60 -8.05
N GLY A 89 -6.47 -7.15 -8.21
CA GLY A 89 -7.69 -6.38 -8.35
C GLY A 89 -8.38 -6.02 -7.03
N THR A 90 -7.80 -6.37 -5.88
CA THR A 90 -8.45 -6.21 -4.57
C THR A 90 -8.00 -4.90 -3.91
N ILE A 91 -8.95 -3.99 -3.71
CA ILE A 91 -8.72 -2.74 -2.98
C ILE A 91 -8.97 -2.96 -1.48
N ARG A 92 -8.01 -2.58 -0.61
CA ARG A 92 -8.16 -2.62 0.85
C ARG A 92 -8.46 -1.24 1.43
N ASP A 93 -8.90 -1.22 2.69
CA ASP A 93 -9.19 -0.01 3.44
C ASP A 93 -8.42 -0.02 4.77
N GLN A 94 -7.55 0.99 4.96
CA GLN A 94 -6.76 1.16 6.18
C GLN A 94 -7.56 1.80 7.35
N SER A 95 -8.84 2.13 7.16
CA SER A 95 -9.70 2.80 8.12
C SER A 95 -9.07 4.12 8.63
N SER A 96 -9.41 4.54 9.85
CA SER A 96 -8.75 5.66 10.54
C SER A 96 -7.45 5.22 11.22
N CYS A 97 -6.49 4.70 10.46
CA CYS A 97 -5.18 4.28 10.96
C CYS A 97 -4.14 4.60 9.89
N GLY A 98 -3.04 5.30 10.23
CA GLY A 98 -1.92 5.61 9.35
C GLY A 98 -1.05 4.39 9.07
N SER A 99 -1.66 3.35 8.51
CA SER A 99 -1.05 2.03 8.26
C SER A 99 -0.89 1.71 6.78
N CYS A 100 -0.95 2.73 5.91
CA CYS A 100 -0.72 2.59 4.47
C CYS A 100 0.57 1.80 4.18
N TRP A 101 1.65 2.06 4.92
CA TRP A 101 2.93 1.36 4.81
C TRP A 101 2.84 -0.16 5.04
N ALA A 102 1.89 -0.63 5.85
CA ALA A 102 1.66 -2.05 6.11
C ALA A 102 0.63 -2.63 5.14
N VAL A 103 -0.39 -1.85 4.79
CA VAL A 103 -1.45 -2.24 3.86
C VAL A 103 -0.90 -2.39 2.44
N SER A 104 -0.20 -1.38 1.91
CA SER A 104 0.36 -1.42 0.55
C SER A 104 1.42 -2.51 0.41
N SER A 105 2.26 -2.70 1.43
CA SER A 105 3.24 -3.80 1.42
C SER A 105 2.54 -5.16 1.43
N ALA A 106 1.50 -5.34 2.26
CA ALA A 106 0.74 -6.59 2.26
C ALA A 106 -0.01 -6.84 0.95
N GLU A 107 -0.49 -5.79 0.27
CA GLU A 107 -1.09 -5.87 -1.07
C GLU A 107 -0.08 -6.41 -2.07
N ALA A 108 1.03 -5.70 -2.27
CA ALA A 108 2.08 -6.09 -3.21
C ALA A 108 2.65 -7.49 -2.90
N MET A 109 2.92 -7.81 -1.63
CA MET A 109 3.37 -9.17 -1.24
C MET A 109 2.36 -10.27 -1.60
N SER A 110 1.06 -9.99 -1.53
CA SER A 110 0.02 -10.96 -1.91
C SER A 110 0.05 -11.22 -3.42
N ASP A 111 0.24 -10.16 -4.19
CA ASP A 111 0.33 -10.19 -5.65
C ASP A 111 1.59 -10.92 -6.10
N GLU A 112 2.74 -10.49 -5.59
CA GLU A 112 4.06 -11.08 -5.84
C GLU A 112 4.09 -12.58 -5.52
N ILE A 113 3.55 -13.02 -4.37
CA ILE A 113 3.47 -14.46 -4.05
C ILE A 113 2.67 -15.20 -5.11
N CYS A 114 1.56 -14.63 -5.58
CA CYS A 114 0.75 -15.26 -6.60
C CYS A 114 1.46 -15.30 -7.95
N VAL A 115 2.04 -14.18 -8.38
CA VAL A 115 2.77 -14.07 -9.66
C VAL A 115 3.98 -14.99 -9.67
N GLN A 116 4.86 -14.90 -8.68
CA GLN A 116 6.13 -15.62 -8.63
C GLN A 116 5.95 -17.13 -8.38
N SER A 117 4.82 -17.54 -7.80
CA SER A 117 4.46 -18.96 -7.67
C SER A 117 3.74 -19.53 -8.90
N ASN A 118 3.66 -18.78 -10.02
CA ASN A 118 2.87 -19.14 -11.19
C ASN A 118 1.40 -19.47 -10.83
N SER A 119 0.81 -18.62 -9.99
CA SER A 119 -0.56 -18.74 -9.48
C SER A 119 -0.83 -20.02 -8.67
N THR A 120 0.18 -20.73 -8.16
CA THR A 120 -0.03 -21.91 -7.31
C THR A 120 -0.31 -21.55 -5.85
N ILE A 121 0.16 -20.40 -5.38
CA ILE A 121 -0.11 -19.86 -4.05
C ILE A 121 -0.94 -18.59 -4.20
N ARG A 122 -2.21 -18.62 -3.76
CA ARG A 122 -3.16 -17.51 -3.89
C ARG A 122 -3.67 -17.08 -2.52
N VAL A 123 -2.82 -16.37 -1.77
CA VAL A 123 -3.11 -15.94 -0.41
C VAL A 123 -3.07 -14.43 -0.29
N MET A 124 -3.83 -13.90 0.67
CA MET A 124 -3.72 -12.50 1.07
C MET A 124 -2.82 -12.44 2.30
N ILE A 125 -1.77 -11.62 2.25
CA ILE A 125 -0.88 -11.36 3.37
C ILE A 125 -1.54 -10.43 4.39
N SER A 126 -1.32 -10.68 5.68
CA SER A 126 -1.91 -9.91 6.78
C SER A 126 -1.19 -8.59 7.03
N ASP A 127 -1.78 -7.52 6.52
CA ASP A 127 -1.51 -6.13 6.93
C ASP A 127 -1.55 -5.94 8.46
N SER A 128 -2.48 -6.60 9.17
CA SER A 128 -2.57 -6.54 10.64
C SER A 128 -1.43 -7.24 11.36
N ASP A 129 -0.88 -8.31 10.79
CA ASP A 129 0.31 -8.96 11.36
C ASP A 129 1.54 -8.07 11.21
N ILE A 130 1.75 -7.48 10.02
CA ILE A 130 2.79 -6.47 9.77
C ILE A 130 2.63 -5.30 10.75
N LEU A 131 1.45 -4.67 10.74
CA LEU A 131 1.11 -3.48 11.52
C LEU A 131 1.35 -3.67 13.03
N SER A 132 0.93 -4.80 13.59
CA SER A 132 0.96 -5.02 15.04
C SER A 132 2.24 -5.69 15.53
N CYS A 133 2.89 -6.53 14.72
CA CYS A 133 3.96 -7.42 15.18
C CYS A 133 5.36 -7.11 14.63
N CYS A 134 5.52 -6.28 13.59
CA CYS A 134 6.87 -5.84 13.18
C CYS A 134 7.54 -4.96 14.25
N GLY A 135 6.74 -4.26 15.05
CA GLY A 135 7.21 -3.41 16.13
C GLY A 135 7.97 -2.18 15.63
N VAL A 136 8.80 -1.61 16.49
CA VAL A 136 9.45 -0.29 16.28
C VAL A 136 10.37 -0.25 15.06
N SER A 137 10.87 -1.41 14.61
CA SER A 137 11.71 -1.49 13.41
C SER A 137 10.97 -1.06 12.13
N CYS A 138 9.66 -1.31 12.05
CA CYS A 138 8.84 -0.84 10.94
C CYS A 138 8.24 0.54 11.17
N GLY A 139 8.36 1.12 12.36
CA GLY A 139 7.77 2.41 12.72
C GLY A 139 6.80 2.31 13.89
N TYR A 140 5.76 3.15 13.87
CA TYR A 140 4.90 3.43 15.02
C TYR A 140 3.44 2.99 14.78
N GLY A 141 3.26 1.93 13.98
CA GLY A 141 1.97 1.32 13.72
C GLY A 141 1.00 2.26 13.00
N CYS A 142 -0.12 2.61 13.64
CA CYS A 142 -1.11 3.54 13.10
C CYS A 142 -0.63 5.00 13.00
N GLN A 143 0.57 5.32 13.49
CA GLN A 143 1.18 6.65 13.36
C GLN A 143 2.14 6.74 12.16
N GLY A 144 2.23 5.69 11.34
CA GLY A 144 3.11 5.61 10.18
C GLY A 144 4.29 4.66 10.38
N GLY A 145 4.94 4.32 9.27
CA GLY A 145 6.01 3.34 9.21
C GLY A 145 6.67 3.26 7.84
N TRP A 146 7.72 2.45 7.74
CA TRP A 146 8.56 2.35 6.55
C TRP A 146 8.19 1.09 5.73
N PRO A 147 7.69 1.24 4.49
CA PRO A 147 7.25 0.10 3.68
C PRO A 147 8.34 -0.98 3.47
N ILE A 148 9.59 -0.56 3.27
CA ILE A 148 10.74 -1.47 3.12
C ILE A 148 10.97 -2.36 4.34
N GLU A 149 10.73 -1.85 5.55
CA GLU A 149 10.93 -2.61 6.78
C GLU A 149 9.83 -3.68 6.92
N ALA A 150 8.66 -3.49 6.32
CA ALA A 150 7.66 -4.55 6.21
C ALA A 150 8.16 -5.72 5.36
N TYR A 151 8.82 -5.44 4.22
CA TYR A 151 9.45 -6.47 3.39
C TYR A 151 10.61 -7.17 4.12
N LYS A 152 11.48 -6.42 4.79
CA LYS A 152 12.56 -7.00 5.61
C LYS A 152 12.01 -7.85 6.77
N TRP A 153 10.89 -7.44 7.36
CA TRP A 153 10.20 -8.23 8.39
C TRP A 153 9.62 -9.53 7.82
N MET A 154 8.97 -9.48 6.65
CA MET A 154 8.52 -10.69 5.96
C MET A 154 9.69 -11.64 5.62
N GLN A 155 10.86 -11.10 5.28
CA GLN A 155 12.05 -11.91 5.05
C GLN A 155 12.56 -12.58 6.34
N ARG A 156 12.61 -11.85 7.46
CA ARG A 156 13.21 -12.31 8.72
C ARG A 156 12.28 -13.17 9.59
N ASP A 157 11.03 -12.72 9.74
CA ASP A 157 10.05 -13.26 10.68
C ASP A 157 8.86 -13.94 9.97
N GLY A 158 8.67 -13.65 8.69
CA GLY A 158 7.51 -14.07 7.90
C GLY A 158 6.23 -13.34 8.29
N VAL A 159 5.20 -13.44 7.43
CA VAL A 159 3.86 -12.88 7.67
C VAL A 159 2.80 -13.96 7.54
N VAL A 160 1.78 -13.93 8.39
CA VAL A 160 0.63 -14.84 8.24
C VAL A 160 -0.38 -14.36 7.21
N THR A 161 -1.30 -15.22 6.80
CA THR A 161 -2.41 -14.84 5.94
C THR A 161 -3.38 -13.90 6.65
N GLY A 162 -3.98 -12.98 5.90
CA GLY A 162 -4.96 -12.02 6.37
C GLY A 162 -6.00 -11.68 5.31
N GLY A 163 -6.55 -10.49 5.37
CA GLY A 163 -7.63 -10.05 4.50
C GLY A 163 -8.45 -8.95 5.15
N LYS A 164 -9.59 -8.60 4.56
CA LYS A 164 -10.42 -7.50 5.05
C LYS A 164 -10.96 -7.75 6.46
N TYR A 165 -11.47 -6.70 7.10
CA TYR A 165 -12.11 -6.78 8.39
C TYR A 165 -13.12 -7.94 8.48
N ARG A 166 -13.02 -8.76 9.53
CA ARG A 166 -13.85 -9.98 9.76
C ARG A 166 -13.78 -11.05 8.66
N GLN A 167 -12.80 -11.01 7.77
CA GLN A 167 -12.60 -12.08 6.79
C GLN A 167 -12.33 -13.40 7.52
N LYS A 168 -13.09 -14.43 7.12
CA LYS A 168 -12.96 -15.80 7.64
C LYS A 168 -11.93 -16.57 6.83
N LYS A 169 -11.50 -17.73 7.34
CA LYS A 169 -10.58 -18.67 6.66
C LYS A 169 -9.20 -18.06 6.34
N VAL A 170 -8.74 -17.11 7.14
CA VAL A 170 -7.41 -16.51 7.09
C VAL A 170 -6.86 -16.43 8.53
N CYS A 171 -5.56 -16.31 8.75
CA CYS A 171 -5.04 -16.28 10.12
C CYS A 171 -5.42 -14.99 10.87
N LYS A 172 -5.08 -13.81 10.32
CA LYS A 172 -5.28 -12.49 10.95
C LYS A 172 -5.91 -11.50 9.97
N PRO A 173 -7.25 -11.37 9.93
CA PRO A 173 -7.92 -10.32 9.16
C PRO A 173 -7.63 -8.93 9.73
N TYR A 174 -7.90 -7.88 8.94
CA TYR A 174 -7.65 -6.50 9.35
C TYR A 174 -8.37 -6.16 10.66
N ALA A 175 -7.70 -5.46 11.56
CA ALA A 175 -8.18 -5.21 12.92
C ALA A 175 -9.33 -4.18 12.99
N PHE A 176 -9.39 -3.26 12.03
CA PHE A 176 -10.33 -2.14 12.04
C PHE A 176 -11.38 -2.30 10.96
N TYR A 177 -12.61 -1.86 11.25
CA TYR A 177 -13.67 -1.87 10.25
C TYR A 177 -13.43 -0.75 9.22
N PRO A 178 -13.79 -0.98 7.93
CA PRO A 178 -13.84 0.09 6.95
C PRO A 178 -14.90 1.09 7.41
N CYS A 179 -14.52 2.36 7.53
CA CYS A 179 -15.31 3.37 8.21
C CYS A 179 -15.77 4.45 7.24
N GLY A 180 -16.97 4.97 7.47
CA GLY A 180 -17.64 5.88 6.52
C GLY A 180 -18.64 5.17 5.63
N HIS A 181 -19.31 5.94 4.77
CA HIS A 181 -20.24 5.40 3.78
C HIS A 181 -19.47 5.08 2.50
N HIS A 182 -19.36 3.79 2.20
CA HIS A 182 -18.82 3.30 0.94
C HIS A 182 -19.98 2.78 0.09
N GLN A 183 -20.03 3.18 -1.19
CA GLN A 183 -21.11 2.77 -2.09
C GLN A 183 -21.07 1.25 -2.28
N ASN A 184 -22.22 0.58 -2.08
CA ASN A 184 -22.40 -0.88 -2.21
C ASN A 184 -21.72 -1.76 -1.15
N ASP A 185 -21.12 -1.18 -0.11
CA ASP A 185 -20.49 -1.92 0.98
C ASP A 185 -21.33 -1.87 2.27
N PRO A 186 -21.23 -2.90 3.14
CA PRO A 186 -21.86 -2.86 4.46
C PRO A 186 -21.36 -1.67 5.27
N TYR A 187 -22.29 -0.86 5.78
CA TYR A 187 -21.95 0.22 6.70
C TYR A 187 -21.64 -0.34 8.10
N TYR A 188 -20.38 -0.21 8.53
CA TYR A 188 -19.94 -0.65 9.86
C TYR A 188 -20.01 0.46 10.92
N GLY A 189 -20.03 1.72 10.51
CA GLY A 189 -20.08 2.87 11.40
C GLY A 189 -19.29 4.08 10.87
N PRO A 190 -19.42 5.23 11.54
CA PRO A 190 -18.64 6.41 11.20
C PRO A 190 -17.17 6.19 11.54
N CYS A 191 -16.28 6.93 10.88
CA CYS A 191 -14.88 6.93 11.28
C CYS A 191 -14.70 7.54 12.67
N PRO A 192 -13.77 6.99 13.50
CA PRO A 192 -13.44 7.63 14.76
C PRO A 192 -12.82 9.00 14.50
N GLY A 193 -13.08 9.97 15.40
CA GLY A 193 -12.51 11.32 15.31
C GLY A 193 -11.00 11.41 15.57
N ARG A 194 -10.33 10.28 15.79
CA ARG A 194 -8.87 10.15 15.99
C ARG A 194 -8.39 8.85 15.36
N LEU A 195 -7.08 8.75 15.16
CA LEU A 195 -6.46 7.50 14.72
C LEU A 195 -6.75 6.38 15.73
N TRP A 196 -6.99 5.18 15.21
CA TRP A 196 -7.06 3.98 16.03
C TRP A 196 -5.72 3.76 16.76
N PRO A 197 -5.74 3.31 18.02
CA PRO A 197 -4.51 2.85 18.66
C PRO A 197 -4.00 1.60 17.94
N THR A 198 -2.70 1.51 17.75
CA THR A 198 -2.06 0.32 17.16
C THR A 198 -2.47 -0.93 17.95
N PRO A 199 -2.98 -1.99 17.30
CA PRO A 199 -3.37 -3.21 18.00
C PRO A 199 -2.15 -3.85 18.65
N LYS A 200 -2.33 -4.46 19.83
CA LYS A 200 -1.26 -5.25 20.45
C LYS A 200 -0.92 -6.44 19.57
N CYS A 201 0.37 -6.71 19.37
CA CYS A 201 0.81 -7.93 18.69
C CYS A 201 0.26 -9.17 19.43
N ARG A 202 -0.51 -9.99 18.71
CA ARG A 202 -0.92 -11.32 19.14
C ARG A 202 -0.45 -12.32 18.10
N LYS A 203 0.44 -13.23 18.51
CA LYS A 203 0.99 -14.31 17.68
C LYS A 203 0.04 -15.52 17.65
N THR A 204 -1.22 -15.27 17.33
CA THR A 204 -2.29 -16.27 17.28
C THR A 204 -3.23 -15.96 16.12
N CYS A 205 -3.74 -17.00 15.46
CA CYS A 205 -4.76 -16.87 14.43
C CYS A 205 -6.17 -16.76 15.02
N GLN A 206 -7.14 -16.33 14.21
CA GLN A 206 -8.54 -16.32 14.59
C GLN A 206 -9.06 -17.73 14.91
N ARG A 207 -10.06 -17.81 15.79
CA ARG A 207 -10.67 -19.09 16.19
C ARG A 207 -11.21 -19.83 14.96
N LYS A 208 -11.06 -21.16 14.96
CA LYS A 208 -11.48 -22.07 13.88
C LYS A 208 -10.67 -21.94 12.57
N TYR A 209 -9.58 -21.17 12.55
CA TYR A 209 -8.58 -21.31 11.50
C TYR A 209 -7.79 -22.61 11.70
N ASN A 210 -7.46 -23.29 10.60
CA ASN A 210 -6.94 -24.67 10.61
C ASN A 210 -5.43 -24.77 10.78
N LYS A 211 -4.69 -23.66 10.67
CA LYS A 211 -3.25 -23.60 10.91
C LYS A 211 -2.96 -22.78 12.16
N SER A 212 -1.90 -23.11 12.87
CA SER A 212 -1.33 -22.24 13.91
C SER A 212 -0.70 -20.99 13.28
N TYR A 213 -0.39 -20.00 14.13
CA TYR A 213 0.28 -18.78 13.70
C TYR A 213 1.64 -19.05 13.05
N GLN A 214 2.39 -20.05 13.53
CA GLN A 214 3.71 -20.37 13.00
C GLN A 214 3.62 -21.14 11.67
N GLU A 215 2.68 -22.08 11.55
CA GLU A 215 2.46 -22.86 10.32
C GLU A 215 1.91 -22.01 9.16
N ASP A 216 1.34 -20.84 9.46
CA ASP A 216 0.78 -19.94 8.45
C ASP A 216 1.75 -18.85 7.99
N LYS A 217 3.00 -18.86 8.45
CA LYS A 217 4.01 -17.87 8.05
C LYS A 217 4.47 -18.07 6.61
N HIS A 218 4.52 -16.97 5.88
CA HIS A 218 5.03 -16.86 4.51
C HIS A 218 6.24 -15.92 4.54
N PHE A 219 7.32 -16.32 3.87
CA PHE A 219 8.60 -15.63 3.94
C PHE A 219 8.99 -15.07 2.58
N ALA A 220 9.52 -13.86 2.56
CA ALA A 220 10.13 -13.27 1.38
C ALA A 220 11.58 -13.76 1.26
N THR A 221 12.06 -13.95 0.03
CA THR A 221 13.47 -14.31 -0.18
C THR A 221 14.37 -13.07 -0.10
N ARG A 222 13.90 -11.92 -0.59
CA ARG A 222 14.67 -10.68 -0.67
C ARG A 222 13.77 -9.47 -0.40
N ALA A 223 14.38 -8.39 0.09
CA ALA A 223 13.82 -7.06 0.19
C ALA A 223 14.84 -6.07 -0.39
N TYR A 224 14.43 -5.16 -1.26
CA TYR A 224 15.33 -4.26 -1.98
C TYR A 224 14.62 -3.00 -2.46
N TYR A 225 15.39 -1.99 -2.84
CA TYR A 225 14.88 -0.81 -3.52
C TYR A 225 15.12 -0.90 -5.02
N LEU A 226 14.19 -0.36 -5.80
CA LEU A 226 14.36 -0.17 -7.22
C LEU A 226 15.12 1.14 -7.51
N PRO A 227 15.92 1.19 -8.57
CA PRO A 227 16.52 2.43 -9.03
C PRO A 227 15.41 3.40 -9.48
N ASN A 228 15.67 4.70 -9.31
CA ASN A 228 14.78 5.76 -9.81
C ASN A 228 14.90 5.87 -11.35
N ASN A 229 14.39 4.85 -12.04
CA ASN A 229 14.47 4.70 -13.48
C ASN A 229 13.19 4.01 -13.98
N GLU A 230 12.46 4.69 -14.86
CA GLU A 230 11.17 4.22 -15.37
C GLU A 230 11.26 2.81 -15.97
N ARG A 231 12.29 2.56 -16.78
CA ARG A 231 12.50 1.27 -17.44
C ARG A 231 12.69 0.15 -16.42
N SER A 232 13.55 0.36 -15.42
CA SER A 232 13.81 -0.63 -14.36
C SER A 232 12.55 -0.91 -13.53
N ILE A 233 11.75 0.11 -13.21
CA ILE A 233 10.48 -0.06 -12.49
C ILE A 233 9.47 -0.85 -13.32
N ARG A 234 9.29 -0.50 -14.61
CA ARG A 234 8.39 -1.22 -15.52
C ARG A 234 8.80 -2.67 -15.72
N GLN A 235 10.11 -2.94 -15.80
CA GLN A 235 10.63 -4.30 -15.92
C GLN A 235 10.40 -5.13 -14.67
N GLU A 236 10.52 -4.54 -13.48
CA GLU A 236 10.24 -5.22 -12.23
C GLU A 236 8.77 -5.65 -12.17
N ILE A 237 7.86 -4.69 -12.36
CA ILE A 237 6.41 -4.94 -12.38
C ILE A 237 6.08 -6.02 -13.41
N TYR A 238 6.60 -5.92 -14.64
CA TYR A 238 6.31 -6.89 -15.70
C TYR A 238 6.79 -8.32 -15.39
N LYS A 239 7.89 -8.47 -14.66
CA LYS A 239 8.49 -9.79 -14.38
C LYS A 239 7.97 -10.43 -13.10
N ASN A 240 7.73 -9.62 -12.06
CA ASN A 240 7.59 -10.12 -10.69
C ASN A 240 6.26 -9.76 -10.02
N GLY A 241 5.42 -8.94 -10.65
CA GLY A 241 4.16 -8.44 -10.09
C GLY A 241 4.30 -7.02 -9.57
#